data_AF-A0A4V1IEM8-F1
#
_entry.id   AF-A0A4V1IEM8-F1
#
_cell.length_a   1.000
_cell.length_b   1.000
_cell.length_c   1.000
_cell.angle_alpha   90.00
_cell.angle_beta   90.00
_cell.angle_gamma   90.00
#
_symmetry.space_group_name_H-M   'P 1'
#
loop_
_entity.id
_entity.type
_entity.pdbx_description
1 polymer ?
#
loop_
_entity_poly.entity_id
_entity_poly.type
_entity_poly.pdbx_seq_one_letter_code
_entity_poly.pdbx_strand_id
1 'polypeptide(L)'
;MTGEQVYVSHAPRNLDLVQDLFSTVKNFPFGVHIALEEIESGRSRKRLEGRLANSDLVVAVLTEDAAGNTWINQEVGYAVAKGIPVLPVRDDGISCRGFISDVEGVTIDRDDLSVTIFNLLCRLRSELAPLGALSVPNWYIRFPCTVTDCTQPVTLELERGQTKLWKLHSHGKHLTASCNGCGSTYYFDPATIGFSGRKDG
;
A
#
# COMPACT_ATOMS: atom_id res chain seq x y z
N MET A 1 -7.07 -10.36 15.15
CA MET A 1 -6.60 -9.66 13.95
C MET A 1 -5.68 -8.55 14.43
N THR A 2 -4.39 -8.80 14.44
CA THR A 2 -3.36 -7.86 14.92
C THR A 2 -2.49 -7.50 13.72
N GLY A 3 -3.14 -7.00 12.67
CA GLY A 3 -2.44 -6.48 11.50
C GLY A 3 -2.40 -4.97 11.62
N GLU A 4 -1.25 -4.40 11.32
CA GLU A 4 -1.01 -2.98 11.21
C GLU A 4 -2.07 -2.36 10.27
N GLN A 5 -2.39 -1.09 10.46
CA GLN A 5 -3.44 -0.40 9.70
C GLN A 5 -2.85 0.83 9.02
N VAL A 6 -2.96 0.87 7.69
CA VAL A 6 -2.57 2.01 6.87
C VAL A 6 -3.82 2.79 6.46
N TYR A 7 -3.89 4.05 6.83
CA TYR A 7 -4.92 4.97 6.38
C TYR A 7 -4.42 5.76 5.18
N VAL A 8 -5.21 5.85 4.10
CA VAL A 8 -4.84 6.60 2.89
C VAL A 8 -5.75 7.81 2.74
N SER A 9 -5.18 8.97 3.01
CA SER A 9 -5.79 10.29 2.82
C SER A 9 -5.53 10.78 1.40
N HIS A 10 -6.58 11.20 0.68
CA HIS A 10 -6.47 11.69 -0.69
C HIS A 10 -7.62 12.62 -1.06
N ALA A 11 -7.45 13.41 -2.12
CA ALA A 11 -8.54 14.20 -2.68
C ALA A 11 -9.51 13.28 -3.45
N PRO A 12 -10.83 13.52 -3.45
CA PRO A 12 -11.82 12.67 -4.11
C PRO A 12 -11.51 12.34 -5.58
N ARG A 13 -10.94 13.32 -6.31
CA ARG A 13 -10.56 13.18 -7.72
C ARG A 13 -9.43 12.18 -7.96
N ASN A 14 -8.65 11.86 -6.93
CA ASN A 14 -7.53 10.93 -7.02
C ASN A 14 -7.93 9.49 -6.72
N LEU A 15 -9.22 9.17 -6.55
CA LEU A 15 -9.64 7.83 -6.11
C LEU A 15 -9.09 6.72 -7.02
N ASP A 16 -9.17 6.89 -8.33
CA ASP A 16 -8.70 5.87 -9.28
C ASP A 16 -7.19 5.64 -9.14
N LEU A 17 -6.41 6.72 -9.11
CA LEU A 17 -4.97 6.67 -8.87
C LEU A 17 -4.62 5.95 -7.55
N VAL A 18 -5.34 6.27 -6.46
CA VAL A 18 -5.11 5.64 -5.16
C VAL A 18 -5.50 4.17 -5.18
N GLN A 19 -6.57 3.80 -5.88
CA GLN A 19 -6.95 2.40 -6.06
C GLN A 19 -5.87 1.62 -6.80
N ASP A 20 -5.28 2.20 -7.84
CA ASP A 20 -4.19 1.59 -8.61
C ASP A 20 -2.94 1.40 -7.74
N LEU A 21 -2.50 2.46 -7.04
CA LEU A 21 -1.31 2.44 -6.18
C LEU A 21 -1.41 1.41 -5.05
N PHE A 22 -2.61 1.19 -4.51
CA PHE A 22 -2.85 0.27 -3.38
C PHE A 22 -3.50 -1.06 -3.79
N SER A 23 -3.68 -1.31 -5.08
CA SER A 23 -4.36 -2.51 -5.60
C SER A 23 -3.70 -3.80 -5.12
N THR A 24 -2.37 -3.87 -5.16
CA THR A 24 -1.59 -5.04 -4.73
C THR A 24 -1.37 -5.09 -3.22
N VAL A 25 -1.37 -3.92 -2.58
CA VAL A 25 -1.14 -3.73 -1.13
C VAL A 25 -2.26 -4.34 -0.28
N LYS A 26 -3.49 -4.44 -0.82
CA LYS A 26 -4.65 -5.02 -0.10
C LYS A 26 -4.49 -6.48 0.31
N ASN A 27 -3.54 -7.22 -0.28
CA ASN A 27 -3.34 -8.65 0.02
C ASN A 27 -2.20 -8.91 1.02
N PHE A 28 -1.61 -7.86 1.59
CA PHE A 28 -0.59 -7.95 2.62
C PHE A 28 -1.20 -8.21 4.01
N PRO A 29 -0.39 -8.64 5.01
CA PRO A 29 -0.86 -8.92 6.37
C PRO A 29 -1.24 -7.69 7.20
N PHE A 30 -1.43 -6.52 6.58
CA PHE A 30 -1.90 -5.28 7.20
C PHE A 30 -3.13 -4.74 6.46
N GLY A 31 -3.99 -4.02 7.17
CA GLY A 31 -5.17 -3.41 6.58
C GLY A 31 -4.82 -2.13 5.85
N VAL A 32 -5.45 -1.90 4.69
CA VAL A 32 -5.40 -0.61 3.99
C VAL A 32 -6.81 -0.03 3.96
N HIS A 33 -6.95 1.18 4.50
CA HIS A 33 -8.19 1.93 4.46
C HIS A 33 -8.04 3.17 3.59
N ILE A 34 -8.66 3.16 2.41
CA ILE A 34 -8.73 4.33 1.53
C ILE A 34 -9.91 5.20 1.99
N ALA A 35 -9.65 6.47 2.29
CA ALA A 35 -10.67 7.41 2.75
C ALA A 35 -11.67 7.72 1.63
N LEU A 36 -12.96 7.46 1.86
CA LEU A 36 -14.02 7.67 0.86
C LEU A 36 -15.05 8.71 1.32
N GLU A 37 -14.94 9.24 2.54
CA GLU A 37 -16.01 10.01 3.20
C GLU A 37 -16.34 11.36 2.55
N GLU A 38 -15.45 12.01 1.81
CA GLU A 38 -15.81 13.22 1.03
C GLU A 38 -16.76 12.90 -0.15
N ILE A 39 -16.73 11.66 -0.65
CA ILE A 39 -17.61 11.18 -1.72
C ILE A 39 -18.95 10.70 -1.13
N GLU A 40 -18.92 10.18 0.09
CA GLU A 40 -20.10 9.69 0.83
C GLU A 40 -20.71 10.80 1.71
N SER A 41 -21.28 11.83 1.07
CA SER A 41 -22.01 12.91 1.73
C SER A 41 -23.07 12.38 2.71
N GLY A 42 -22.75 12.35 4.01
CA GLY A 42 -23.67 11.90 5.07
C GLY A 42 -23.06 11.09 6.23
N ARG A 43 -21.79 10.67 6.17
CA ARG A 43 -21.16 9.96 7.30
C ARG A 43 -20.62 10.91 8.38
N SER A 44 -20.84 10.55 9.64
CA SER A 44 -20.42 11.31 10.81
C SER A 44 -18.90 11.30 10.99
N ARG A 45 -18.31 12.49 11.15
CA ARG A 45 -16.87 12.76 11.35
C ARG A 45 -16.23 12.00 12.52
N LYS A 46 -17.01 11.58 13.52
CA LYS A 46 -16.54 10.73 14.62
C LYS A 46 -16.00 9.36 14.15
N ARG A 47 -16.48 8.87 13.00
CA ARG A 47 -16.06 7.58 12.45
C ARG A 47 -14.66 7.67 11.81
N LEU A 48 -14.34 8.84 11.22
CA LEU A 48 -13.01 9.15 10.66
C LEU A 48 -11.95 9.22 11.76
N GLU A 49 -12.22 9.95 12.84
CA GLU A 49 -11.34 10.02 14.00
C GLU A 49 -11.03 8.62 14.55
N GLY A 50 -12.04 7.75 14.64
CA GLY A 50 -11.85 6.37 15.09
C GLY A 50 -10.95 5.55 14.17
N ARG A 51 -11.06 5.68 12.84
CA ARG A 51 -10.21 4.94 11.90
C ARG A 51 -8.79 5.47 11.91
N LEU A 52 -8.64 6.79 11.81
CA LEU A 52 -7.35 7.46 11.80
C LEU A 52 -6.59 7.22 13.12
N ALA A 53 -7.26 7.28 14.27
CA ALA A 53 -6.64 7.04 15.58
C ALA A 53 -6.18 5.59 15.81
N ASN A 54 -6.74 4.63 15.08
CA ASN A 54 -6.35 3.21 15.15
C ASN A 54 -5.39 2.82 14.00
N SER A 55 -4.85 3.79 13.29
CA SER A 55 -3.89 3.55 12.20
C SER A 55 -2.46 3.63 12.72
N ASP A 56 -1.60 2.75 12.19
CA ASP A 56 -0.17 2.71 12.50
C ASP A 56 0.62 3.62 11.56
N LEU A 57 0.07 3.92 10.37
CA LEU A 57 0.66 4.83 9.39
C LEU A 57 -0.43 5.52 8.59
N VAL A 58 -0.22 6.80 8.29
CA VAL A 58 -1.05 7.56 7.34
C VAL A 58 -0.29 7.81 6.07
N VAL A 59 -0.85 7.44 4.92
CA VAL A 59 -0.35 7.85 3.61
C VAL A 59 -1.15 9.05 3.12
N ALA A 60 -0.49 10.18 2.89
CA ALA A 60 -1.11 11.38 2.35
C ALA A 60 -0.78 11.53 0.87
N VAL A 61 -1.79 11.40 0.00
CA VAL A 61 -1.64 11.49 -1.46
C VAL A 61 -1.84 12.93 -1.92
N LEU A 62 -0.74 13.58 -2.26
CA LEU A 62 -0.63 15.02 -2.53
C LEU A 62 -0.40 15.27 -4.04
N THR A 63 -1.50 15.34 -4.79
CA THR A 63 -1.51 15.85 -6.18
C THR A 63 -1.85 17.35 -6.19
N GLU A 64 -1.85 17.99 -7.36
CA GLU A 64 -2.37 19.37 -7.52
C GLU A 64 -3.78 19.54 -6.93
N ASP A 65 -4.68 18.58 -7.17
CA ASP A 65 -6.05 18.57 -6.64
C ASP A 65 -6.11 18.44 -5.11
N ALA A 66 -5.06 17.90 -4.50
CA ALA A 66 -4.93 17.77 -3.05
C ALA A 66 -4.26 18.99 -2.39
N ALA A 67 -3.53 19.81 -3.17
CA ALA A 67 -2.76 20.96 -2.70
C ALA A 67 -3.67 22.13 -2.31
N GLY A 68 -4.42 21.96 -1.21
CA GLY A 68 -5.43 22.90 -0.75
C GLY A 68 -6.66 22.23 -0.14
N ASN A 69 -6.74 20.89 -0.19
CA ASN A 69 -7.84 20.18 0.43
C ASN A 69 -7.73 20.27 1.96
N THR A 70 -8.69 20.97 2.55
CA THR A 70 -8.81 21.18 4.00
C THR A 70 -8.88 19.87 4.79
N TRP A 71 -9.48 18.82 4.23
CA TRP A 71 -9.64 17.54 4.90
C TRP A 71 -8.33 16.78 5.00
N ILE A 72 -7.57 16.70 3.92
CA ILE A 72 -6.22 16.09 3.94
C ILE A 72 -5.35 16.79 4.98
N ASN A 73 -5.39 18.13 5.01
CA ASN A 73 -4.65 18.92 6.01
C ASN A 73 -5.08 18.62 7.45
N GLN A 74 -6.38 18.40 7.70
CA GLN A 74 -6.89 18.05 9.02
C GLN A 74 -6.51 16.62 9.42
N GLU A 75 -6.59 15.66 8.50
CA GLU A 75 -6.20 14.27 8.74
C GLU A 75 -4.69 14.18 9.04
N VAL A 76 -3.86 14.84 8.23
CA VAL A 76 -2.41 14.96 8.47
C VAL A 76 -2.15 15.64 9.82
N GLY A 77 -2.83 16.76 10.11
CA GLY A 77 -2.68 17.46 11.38
C GLY A 77 -3.06 16.62 12.59
N TYR A 78 -4.14 15.84 12.49
CA TYR A 78 -4.58 14.92 13.54
C TYR A 78 -3.56 13.79 13.73
N ALA A 79 -3.10 13.16 12.64
CA ALA A 79 -2.12 12.09 12.67
C ALA A 79 -0.83 12.53 13.37
N VAL A 80 -0.29 13.68 12.97
CA VAL A 80 0.89 14.28 13.60
C VAL A 80 0.65 14.57 15.07
N ALA A 81 -0.50 15.16 15.43
CA ALA A 81 -0.84 15.44 16.83
C ALA A 81 -0.98 14.18 17.70
N LYS A 82 -1.29 13.03 17.09
CA LYS A 82 -1.35 11.72 17.74
C LYS A 82 -0.04 10.93 17.69
N GLY A 83 1.00 11.47 17.04
CA GLY A 83 2.27 10.77 16.87
C GLY A 83 2.19 9.61 15.87
N ILE A 84 1.19 9.59 15.00
CA ILE A 84 1.07 8.61 13.92
C ILE A 84 1.94 9.09 12.76
N PRO A 85 2.89 8.27 12.26
CA PRO A 85 3.74 8.66 11.15
C PRO A 85 2.90 8.96 9.90
N VAL A 86 3.34 9.96 9.15
CA VAL A 86 2.72 10.34 7.88
C VAL A 86 3.73 10.11 6.77
N LEU A 87 3.35 9.33 5.76
CA LEU A 87 4.09 9.11 4.53
C LEU A 87 3.46 9.92 3.40
N PRO A 88 4.11 10.99 2.91
CA PRO A 88 3.65 11.69 1.72
C PRO A 88 3.87 10.85 0.46
N VAL A 89 2.87 10.81 -0.43
CA VAL A 89 2.98 10.31 -1.80
C VAL A 89 2.51 11.43 -2.72
N ARG A 90 3.42 12.02 -3.50
CA ARG A 90 3.17 13.33 -4.14
C ARG A 90 3.54 13.35 -5.61
N ASP A 91 2.85 14.17 -6.39
CA ASP A 91 3.29 14.45 -7.76
C ASP A 91 4.66 15.15 -7.77
N ASP A 92 5.40 14.99 -8.86
CA ASP A 92 6.62 15.75 -9.06
C ASP A 92 6.33 17.26 -9.04
N GLY A 93 7.23 18.04 -8.44
CA GLY A 93 7.04 19.48 -8.23
C GLY A 93 6.06 19.88 -7.12
N ILE A 94 5.25 18.97 -6.57
CA ILE A 94 4.38 19.28 -5.42
C ILE A 94 5.17 19.14 -4.12
N SER A 95 5.42 20.26 -3.44
CA SER A 95 6.09 20.25 -2.13
C SER A 95 5.11 19.93 -1.00
N CYS A 96 5.56 19.14 -0.02
CA CYS A 96 4.88 19.00 1.26
C CYS A 96 4.81 20.36 1.97
N ARG A 97 3.73 20.58 2.74
CA ARG A 97 3.52 21.83 3.49
C ARG A 97 3.07 21.53 4.92
N GLY A 98 3.15 22.54 5.79
CA GLY A 98 2.70 22.42 7.18
C GLY A 98 3.53 21.40 7.95
N PHE A 99 2.87 20.56 8.74
CA PHE A 99 3.54 19.60 9.64
C PHE A 99 4.36 18.51 8.95
N ILE A 100 4.24 18.36 7.63
CA ILE A 100 4.98 17.36 6.85
C ILE A 100 5.96 17.99 5.85
N SER A 101 6.30 19.28 5.99
CA SER A 101 7.19 19.99 5.05
C SER A 101 8.55 19.31 4.88
N ASP A 102 9.06 18.72 5.95
CA ASP A 102 10.41 18.15 6.02
C ASP A 102 10.39 16.61 5.96
N VAL A 103 9.22 16.03 5.69
CA VAL A 103 9.04 14.58 5.65
C VAL A 103 9.31 14.08 4.23
N GLU A 104 10.30 13.20 4.09
CA GLU A 104 10.56 12.50 2.85
C GLU A 104 9.42 11.53 2.51
N GLY A 105 9.04 11.53 1.23
CA GLY A 105 7.93 10.75 0.72
C GLY A 105 8.27 10.05 -0.59
N VAL A 106 7.26 9.45 -1.21
CA VAL A 106 7.35 8.83 -2.52
C VAL A 106 6.88 9.82 -3.58
N THR A 107 7.63 9.97 -4.66
CA THR A 107 7.21 10.78 -5.81
C THR A 107 6.44 9.88 -6.78
N ILE A 108 5.31 10.37 -7.27
CA ILE A 108 4.46 9.68 -8.25
C ILE A 108 5.09 9.89 -9.62
N ASP A 109 5.56 8.80 -10.20
CA ASP A 109 5.90 8.70 -11.60
C ASP A 109 4.63 8.33 -12.39
N ARG A 110 4.09 9.31 -13.13
CA ARG A 110 2.87 9.13 -13.93
C ARG A 110 3.11 8.38 -15.24
N ASP A 111 4.35 8.31 -15.69
CA ASP A 111 4.74 7.57 -16.89
C ASP A 111 4.96 6.10 -16.58
N ASP A 112 5.39 5.78 -15.34
CA ASP A 112 5.51 4.41 -14.84
C ASP A 112 5.10 4.28 -13.36
N LEU A 113 3.81 3.97 -13.15
CA LEU A 113 3.28 3.71 -11.80
C LEU A 113 3.94 2.50 -11.11
N SER A 114 4.58 1.59 -11.85
CA SER A 114 5.26 0.42 -11.25
C SER A 114 6.42 0.86 -10.35
N VAL A 115 7.16 1.90 -10.77
CA VAL A 115 8.21 2.55 -9.98
C VAL A 115 7.62 3.13 -8.71
N THR A 116 6.48 3.83 -8.83
CA THR A 116 5.78 4.44 -7.70
C THR A 116 5.32 3.40 -6.69
N ILE A 117 4.65 2.33 -7.16
CA ILE A 117 4.18 1.23 -6.32
C ILE A 117 5.37 0.54 -5.64
N PHE A 118 6.47 0.30 -6.36
CA PHE A 118 7.66 -0.28 -5.78
C PHE A 118 8.22 0.58 -4.65
N ASN A 119 8.38 1.89 -4.87
CA ASN A 119 8.89 2.83 -3.86
C ASN A 119 7.94 2.95 -2.66
N LEU A 120 6.63 2.96 -2.91
CA LEU A 120 5.61 2.91 -1.87
C LEU A 120 5.76 1.64 -1.02
N LEU A 121 5.88 0.47 -1.64
CA LEU A 121 6.12 -0.78 -0.93
C LEU A 121 7.44 -0.74 -0.13
N CYS A 122 8.52 -0.18 -0.68
CA CYS A 122 9.78 0.01 0.07
C CYS A 122 9.53 0.75 1.38
N ARG A 123 8.78 1.85 1.30
CA ARG A 123 8.58 2.77 2.40
C ARG A 123 7.61 2.22 3.43
N LEU A 124 6.49 1.62 3.00
CA LEU A 124 5.58 0.87 3.86
C LEU A 124 6.31 -0.23 4.64
N ARG A 125 7.20 -0.98 3.96
CA ARG A 125 8.04 -2.01 4.59
C ARG A 125 8.97 -1.46 5.65
N SER A 126 9.55 -0.30 5.41
CA SER A 126 10.45 0.34 6.36
C SER A 126 9.73 0.88 7.58
N GLU A 127 8.56 1.49 7.39
CA GLU A 127 7.79 2.14 8.46
C GLU A 127 7.04 1.12 9.34
N LEU A 128 6.58 0.01 8.75
CA LEU A 128 5.80 -1.01 9.47
C LEU A 128 6.65 -2.21 9.94
N ALA A 129 7.96 -2.22 9.70
CA ALA A 129 8.81 -3.31 10.18
C ALA A 129 9.21 -3.13 11.66
N PRO A 130 9.26 -4.21 12.45
CA PRO A 130 8.88 -5.59 12.09
C PRO A 130 7.38 -5.82 12.24
N LEU A 131 6.78 -6.54 11.29
CA LEU A 131 5.43 -7.07 11.47
C LEU A 131 5.49 -8.27 12.43
N GLY A 132 4.88 -8.17 13.62
CA GLY A 132 4.79 -9.26 14.60
C GLY A 132 5.96 -9.44 15.58
N ALA A 133 5.77 -10.31 16.58
CA ALA A 133 6.61 -10.39 17.80
C ALA A 133 7.88 -11.25 17.71
N LEU A 134 8.12 -11.98 16.61
CA LEU A 134 9.21 -12.96 16.49
C LEU A 134 10.17 -12.63 15.34
N SER A 135 10.77 -11.43 15.40
CA SER A 135 12.12 -11.11 14.88
C SER A 135 12.46 -11.36 13.39
N VAL A 136 11.50 -11.62 12.52
CA VAL A 136 11.71 -11.63 11.06
C VAL A 136 10.57 -10.86 10.39
N PRO A 137 10.82 -9.92 9.47
CA PRO A 137 9.75 -9.28 8.71
C PRO A 137 9.04 -10.33 7.85
N ASN A 138 7.90 -10.85 8.33
CA ASN A 138 7.08 -11.80 7.59
C ASN A 138 6.12 -11.04 6.65
N TRP A 139 6.71 -10.43 5.63
CA TRP A 139 5.95 -9.85 4.53
C TRP A 139 5.58 -10.99 3.59
N TYR A 140 4.28 -11.26 3.47
CA TYR A 140 3.75 -12.24 2.55
C TYR A 140 2.47 -11.74 1.92
N ILE A 141 2.07 -12.37 0.82
CA ILE A 141 0.75 -12.19 0.25
C ILE A 141 0.02 -13.52 0.29
N ARG A 142 -1.20 -13.53 0.82
CA ARG A 142 -2.05 -14.73 0.88
C ARG A 142 -3.35 -14.49 0.15
N PHE A 143 -3.69 -15.38 -0.78
CA PHE A 143 -4.85 -15.25 -1.65
C PHE A 143 -5.48 -16.64 -1.92
N PRO A 144 -6.77 -16.71 -2.26
CA PRO A 144 -7.40 -17.98 -2.65
C PRO A 144 -6.84 -18.46 -4.00
N CYS A 145 -6.64 -19.77 -4.15
CA CYS A 145 -6.36 -20.34 -5.45
C CYS A 145 -7.53 -20.05 -6.42
N THR A 146 -7.22 -19.67 -7.65
CA THR A 146 -8.19 -19.34 -8.70
C THR A 146 -8.50 -20.52 -9.62
N VAL A 147 -7.96 -21.71 -9.33
CA VAL A 147 -8.25 -22.95 -10.08
C VAL A 147 -9.60 -23.48 -9.62
N THR A 148 -10.45 -23.86 -10.57
CA THR A 148 -11.76 -24.45 -10.29
C THR A 148 -11.63 -25.63 -9.31
N ASP A 149 -12.53 -25.68 -8.32
CA ASP A 149 -12.58 -26.70 -7.26
C ASP A 149 -11.36 -26.76 -6.32
N CYS A 150 -10.40 -25.84 -6.43
CA CYS A 150 -9.28 -25.74 -5.50
C CYS A 150 -9.57 -24.72 -4.39
N THR A 151 -9.68 -25.20 -3.15
CA THR A 151 -9.96 -24.35 -1.97
C THR A 151 -8.71 -23.96 -1.19
N GLN A 152 -7.54 -24.45 -1.61
CA GLN A 152 -6.29 -24.18 -0.89
C GLN A 152 -5.83 -22.74 -1.10
N PRO A 153 -5.41 -22.03 -0.04
CA PRO A 153 -4.78 -20.73 -0.18
C PRO A 153 -3.38 -20.87 -0.78
N VAL A 154 -2.94 -19.83 -1.47
CA VAL A 154 -1.57 -19.69 -1.95
C VAL A 154 -0.91 -18.57 -1.17
N THR A 155 0.33 -18.80 -0.75
CA THR A 155 1.14 -17.81 -0.03
C THR A 155 2.39 -17.49 -0.84
N LEU A 156 2.60 -16.22 -1.14
CA LEU A 156 3.84 -15.68 -1.68
C LEU A 156 4.63 -15.04 -0.55
N GLU A 157 5.71 -15.69 -0.11
CA GLU A 157 6.64 -15.12 0.87
C GLU A 157 7.57 -14.08 0.19
N LEU A 158 7.71 -12.89 0.80
CA LEU A 158 8.52 -11.78 0.30
C LEU A 158 9.81 -11.63 1.10
N GLU A 159 10.56 -12.73 1.23
CA GLU A 159 11.84 -12.80 1.96
C GLU A 159 12.95 -11.95 1.32
N ARG A 160 12.80 -11.61 0.03
CA ARG A 160 13.81 -10.84 -0.69
C ARG A 160 13.75 -9.38 -0.27
N GLY A 161 14.93 -8.84 0.05
CA GLY A 161 15.12 -7.40 0.22
C GLY A 161 14.77 -6.63 -1.06
N GLN A 162 14.39 -5.38 -0.87
CA GLN A 162 13.79 -4.53 -1.89
C GLN A 162 14.68 -4.31 -3.13
N THR A 163 15.99 -4.11 -2.94
CA THR A 163 16.97 -4.02 -4.03
C THR A 163 17.00 -5.27 -4.91
N LYS A 164 16.81 -6.45 -4.32
CA LYS A 164 16.80 -7.72 -5.05
C LYS A 164 15.50 -7.88 -5.84
N LEU A 165 14.37 -7.37 -5.32
CA LEU A 165 13.09 -7.33 -6.04
C LEU A 165 13.19 -6.45 -7.29
N TRP A 166 13.74 -5.24 -7.16
CA TRP A 166 13.96 -4.35 -8.31
C TRP A 166 14.82 -4.98 -9.41
N LYS A 167 15.90 -5.66 -9.01
CA LYS A 167 16.80 -6.34 -9.94
C LYS A 167 16.10 -7.49 -10.70
N LEU A 168 15.11 -8.14 -10.09
CA LEU A 168 14.34 -9.18 -10.79
C LEU A 168 13.40 -8.55 -11.82
N HIS A 169 12.67 -7.50 -11.42
CA HIS A 169 11.76 -6.77 -12.30
C HIS A 169 12.48 -6.23 -13.54
N SER A 170 13.59 -5.49 -13.34
CA SER A 170 14.42 -4.95 -14.44
C SER A 170 15.02 -6.02 -15.36
N HIS A 171 15.11 -7.27 -14.91
CA HIS A 171 15.59 -8.40 -15.72
C HIS A 171 14.44 -9.24 -16.31
N GLY A 172 13.18 -8.78 -16.22
CA GLY A 172 11.99 -9.48 -16.71
C GLY A 172 11.73 -10.82 -16.00
N LYS A 173 12.19 -10.97 -14.75
CA LYS A 173 11.96 -12.17 -13.94
C LYS A 173 10.70 -12.00 -13.10
N HIS A 174 10.12 -13.14 -12.71
CA HIS A 174 8.92 -13.19 -11.90
C HIS A 174 9.21 -13.70 -10.49
N LEU A 175 8.40 -13.26 -9.53
CA LEU A 175 8.20 -14.01 -8.30
C LEU A 175 7.21 -15.14 -8.57
N THR A 176 7.34 -16.24 -7.82
CA THR A 176 6.47 -17.40 -8.01
C THR A 176 5.97 -17.96 -6.69
N ALA A 177 4.72 -18.37 -6.67
CA ALA A 177 4.13 -19.14 -5.57
C ALA A 177 3.31 -20.30 -6.14
N SER A 178 3.40 -21.48 -5.53
CA SER A 178 2.69 -22.67 -6.00
C SER A 178 1.57 -23.04 -5.04
N CYS A 179 0.45 -23.50 -5.59
CA CYS A 179 -0.66 -24.00 -4.79
C CYS A 179 -0.39 -25.44 -4.34
N ASN A 180 -0.39 -25.66 -3.02
CA ASN A 180 -0.18 -26.99 -2.45
C ASN A 180 -1.33 -27.99 -2.73
N GLY A 181 -2.49 -27.51 -3.19
CA GLY A 181 -3.64 -28.35 -3.51
C GLY A 181 -3.65 -28.88 -4.94
N CYS A 182 -3.44 -28.00 -5.93
CA CYS A 182 -3.55 -28.33 -7.35
C CYS A 182 -2.23 -28.24 -8.13
N GLY A 183 -1.11 -27.91 -7.48
CA GLY A 183 0.21 -27.79 -8.12
C GLY A 183 0.40 -26.58 -9.04
N SER A 184 -0.66 -25.80 -9.29
CA SER A 184 -0.59 -24.63 -10.17
C SER A 184 0.38 -23.57 -9.64
N THR A 185 1.14 -22.96 -10.54
CA THR A 185 2.15 -21.94 -10.22
C THR A 185 1.69 -20.56 -10.68
N TYR A 186 1.72 -19.62 -9.74
CA TYR A 186 1.36 -18.22 -9.94
C TYR A 186 2.63 -17.39 -10.13
N TYR A 187 2.56 -16.43 -11.03
CA TYR A 187 3.64 -15.52 -11.37
C TYR A 187 3.25 -14.09 -10.98
N PHE A 188 4.20 -13.36 -10.41
CA PHE A 188 4.01 -11.98 -9.98
C PHE A 188 5.15 -11.11 -10.46
N ASP A 189 4.80 -9.87 -10.77
CA ASP A 189 5.76 -8.82 -11.03
C ASP A 189 6.53 -8.47 -9.73
N PRO A 190 7.87 -8.51 -9.69
CA PRO A 190 8.62 -8.26 -8.46
C PRO A 190 8.57 -6.81 -7.96
N ALA A 191 8.27 -5.83 -8.81
CA ALA A 191 8.25 -4.41 -8.41
C ALA A 191 6.94 -4.05 -7.72
N THR A 192 5.82 -4.50 -8.29
CA THR A 192 4.46 -4.17 -7.84
C THR A 192 3.85 -5.25 -6.96
N ILE A 193 4.40 -6.47 -7.02
CA ILE A 193 3.78 -7.71 -6.52
C ILE A 193 2.42 -7.98 -7.17
N GLY A 194 2.17 -7.40 -8.34
CA GLY A 194 0.98 -7.63 -9.13
C GLY A 194 0.98 -9.01 -9.76
N PHE A 195 -0.19 -9.65 -9.81
CA PHE A 195 -0.36 -10.93 -10.51
C PHE A 195 -0.11 -10.75 -12.02
N SER A 196 0.80 -11.55 -12.58
CA SER A 196 1.15 -11.50 -14.01
C SER A 196 0.65 -12.70 -14.80
N GLY A 197 0.32 -13.80 -14.12
CA GLY A 197 -0.23 -14.99 -14.77
C GLY A 197 -0.18 -16.24 -13.90
N ARG A 198 -0.79 -17.32 -14.41
CA ARG A 198 -0.82 -18.63 -13.77
C ARG A 198 -0.51 -19.70 -14.80
N LYS A 199 0.24 -20.72 -14.40
CA LYS A 199 0.42 -21.97 -15.14
C LYS A 199 -0.22 -23.10 -14.33
N ASP A 200 -1.17 -23.78 -14.95
CA ASP A 200 -1.86 -24.90 -14.31
C ASP A 200 -0.90 -26.09 -14.14
N GLY A 201 -1.13 -26.86 -13.08
CA GLY A 201 -0.32 -28.00 -12.65
C GLY A 201 -0.59 -29.29 -13.43
#